data_AF-A0A0S3UB43-F1
#
_entry.id   AF-A0A0S3UB43-F1
#
_cell.length_a   1.000
_cell.length_b   1.000
_cell.length_c   1.000
_cell.angle_alpha   90.00
_cell.angle_beta   90.00
_cell.angle_gamma   90.00
#
_symmetry.space_group_name_H-M   'P 1'
#
loop_
_entity.id
_entity.type
_entity.pdbx_description
1 polymer ?
#
loop_
_entity_poly.entity_id
_entity_poly.type
_entity_poly.pdbx_seq_one_letter_code
_entity_poly.pdbx_strand_id
1 'polypeptide(L)'
;MDIRPIKTEADYQEALKEIESLFDAAPNTPECDRLEILSTLVDSYEKTHFPIELPDPIEAIQYYMDTRGWSRRDLEPCLGSRARVSEILSRKRSLTLEMIRKLNQELGIPAEILIQPYESMQASA
;
A
#
# COMPACT_ATOMS: atom_id res chain seq x y z
N MET A 1 21.45 0.02 29.85
CA MET A 1 20.37 0.72 29.12
C MET A 1 19.06 0.08 29.53
N ASP A 2 18.06 0.88 29.90
CA ASP A 2 16.72 0.39 30.23
C ASP A 2 15.81 0.65 29.02
N ILE A 3 15.64 -0.37 28.18
CA ILE A 3 14.87 -0.29 26.93
C ILE A 3 13.55 -1.03 27.16
N ARG A 4 12.44 -0.37 26.86
CA ARG A 4 11.10 -0.91 27.08
C ARG A 4 10.38 -1.11 25.74
N PRO A 5 9.55 -2.16 25.60
CA PRO A 5 8.76 -2.36 24.39
C PRO A 5 7.76 -1.22 24.17
N ILE A 6 7.53 -0.84 22.91
CA ILE A 6 6.49 0.12 22.51
C ILE A 6 5.16 -0.63 22.45
N LYS A 7 4.20 -0.27 23.32
CA LYS A 7 2.88 -0.94 23.40
C LYS A 7 1.73 0.02 23.22
N THR A 8 1.96 1.30 23.48
CA THR A 8 0.96 2.36 23.42
C THR A 8 1.40 3.48 22.51
N GLU A 9 0.44 4.29 22.05
CA GLU A 9 0.73 5.50 21.28
C GLU A 9 1.65 6.45 22.05
N ALA A 10 1.54 6.52 23.38
CA ALA A 10 2.41 7.35 24.20
C ALA A 10 3.87 6.86 24.15
N ASP A 11 4.10 5.55 24.25
CA ASP A 11 5.45 4.96 24.12
C ASP A 11 6.02 5.23 22.73
N TYR A 12 5.18 5.15 21.69
CA TYR A 12 5.56 5.40 20.31
C TYR A 12 5.98 6.85 20.08
N GLN A 13 5.19 7.81 20.56
CA GLN A 13 5.51 9.25 20.48
C GLN A 13 6.76 9.62 21.30
N GLU A 14 6.99 8.96 22.43
CA GLU A 14 8.23 9.15 23.21
C GLU A 14 9.44 8.60 22.45
N ALA A 15 9.34 7.40 21.87
CA ALA A 15 10.40 6.79 21.07
C ALA A 15 10.75 7.63 19.84
N LEU A 16 9.76 8.18 19.13
CA LEU A 16 9.99 9.07 17.98
C LEU A 16 10.77 10.33 18.37
N LYS A 17 10.39 11.00 19.46
CA LYS A 17 11.13 12.18 19.96
C LYS A 17 12.56 11.84 20.35
N GLU A 18 12.77 10.65 20.89
CA GLU A 18 14.09 10.22 21.27
C GLU A 18 14.96 9.91 20.04
N ILE A 19 14.40 9.21 19.04
CA ILE A 19 15.03 8.99 17.73
C ILE A 19 15.42 10.34 17.12
N GLU A 20 14.50 11.31 17.10
CA GLU A 20 14.75 12.70 16.64
C GLU A 20 15.99 13.31 17.31
N SER A 21 16.13 13.14 18.62
CA SER A 21 17.29 13.65 19.38
C SER A 21 18.60 12.90 19.10
N LEU A 22 18.53 11.69 18.56
CA LEU A 22 19.68 10.80 18.31
C LEU A 22 20.09 10.73 16.84
N PHE A 23 19.41 11.43 15.92
CA PHE A 23 19.68 11.35 14.47
C PHE A 23 21.13 11.62 14.07
N ASP A 24 21.80 12.55 14.78
CA ASP A 24 23.19 12.92 14.52
C ASP A 24 24.20 12.08 15.33
N ALA A 25 23.78 10.98 15.95
CA ALA A 25 24.66 10.09 16.70
C ALA A 25 25.78 9.54 15.81
N ALA A 26 27.01 9.64 16.28
CA ALA A 26 28.16 9.14 15.53
C ALA A 26 28.16 7.59 15.48
N PRO A 27 28.64 6.97 14.40
CA PRO A 27 28.72 5.51 14.31
C PRO A 27 29.56 4.89 15.44
N ASN A 28 29.21 3.68 15.86
CA ASN A 28 29.87 2.92 16.93
C ASN A 28 29.84 3.63 18.30
N THR A 29 28.77 4.39 18.57
CA THR A 29 28.50 4.99 19.87
C THR A 29 27.28 4.34 20.52
N PRO A 30 27.17 4.33 21.87
CA PRO A 30 25.97 3.86 22.55
C PRO A 30 24.69 4.59 22.10
N GLU A 31 24.82 5.86 21.71
CA GLU A 31 23.73 6.66 21.14
C GLU A 31 23.25 6.10 19.80
N CYS A 32 24.18 5.71 18.92
CA CYS A 32 23.86 5.05 17.65
C CYS A 32 23.23 3.67 17.87
N ASP A 33 23.77 2.87 18.80
CA ASP A 33 23.18 1.57 19.17
C ASP A 33 21.73 1.75 19.67
N ARG A 34 21.48 2.80 20.46
CA ARG A 34 20.15 3.13 20.97
C ARG A 34 19.20 3.59 19.87
N LEU A 35 19.68 4.42 18.94
CA LEU A 35 18.94 4.85 17.75
C LEU A 35 18.48 3.64 16.92
N GLU A 36 19.39 2.69 16.66
CA GLU A 36 19.07 1.47 15.90
C GLU A 36 18.00 0.61 16.59
N ILE A 37 18.13 0.43 17.91
CA ILE A 37 17.15 -0.36 18.68
C ILE A 37 15.78 0.32 18.69
N LEU A 38 15.72 1.63 18.97
CA LEU A 38 14.46 2.36 18.98
C LEU A 38 13.79 2.37 17.61
N SER A 39 14.57 2.57 16.55
CA SER A 39 14.06 2.52 15.17
C SER A 39 13.46 1.16 14.85
N THR A 40 14.09 0.07 15.31
CA THR A 40 13.56 -1.29 15.14
C THR A 40 12.25 -1.51 15.92
N LEU A 41 12.15 -0.98 17.13
CA LEU A 41 10.93 -1.07 17.94
C LEU A 41 9.78 -0.25 17.34
N VAL A 42 10.08 0.94 16.83
CA VAL A 42 9.14 1.81 16.12
C VAL A 42 8.62 1.13 14.86
N ASP A 43 9.49 0.59 14.01
CA ASP A 43 9.09 -0.17 12.80
C ASP A 43 8.18 -1.36 13.14
N SER A 44 8.49 -2.10 14.21
CA SER A 44 7.62 -3.20 14.65
C SER A 44 6.25 -2.71 15.14
N TYR A 45 6.18 -1.55 15.79
CA TYR A 45 4.91 -0.95 16.23
C TYR A 45 4.10 -0.46 15.02
N GLU A 46 4.73 0.26 14.09
CA GLU A 46 4.10 0.80 12.88
C GLU A 46 3.53 -0.29 11.99
N LYS A 47 4.25 -1.40 11.77
CA LYS A 47 3.75 -2.54 10.98
C LYS A 47 2.44 -3.11 11.49
N THR A 48 2.15 -2.95 12.79
CA THR A 48 0.93 -3.48 13.42
C THR A 48 -0.16 -2.43 13.58
N HIS A 49 0.19 -1.16 13.78
CA HIS A 49 -0.76 -0.08 14.07
C HIS A 49 -1.04 0.83 12.88
N PHE A 50 -0.09 0.97 11.97
CA PHE A 50 -0.15 1.79 10.75
C PHE A 50 0.21 0.96 9.52
N PRO A 51 -0.55 -0.12 9.22
CA PRO A 51 -0.29 -0.92 8.03
C PRO A 51 -0.38 -0.04 6.78
N ILE A 52 0.60 -0.17 5.88
CA ILE A 52 0.50 0.44 4.56
C ILE A 52 -0.58 -0.33 3.81
N GLU A 53 -1.78 0.24 3.77
CA GLU A 53 -2.89 -0.34 3.02
C GLU A 53 -2.54 -0.34 1.53
N LEU A 54 -2.81 -1.46 0.87
CA LEU A 54 -2.72 -1.51 -0.58
C LEU A 54 -3.78 -0.57 -1.18
N PRO A 55 -3.48 0.08 -2.31
CA PRO A 55 -4.43 0.99 -2.96
C PRO A 55 -5.66 0.23 -3.47
N ASP A 56 -6.78 0.94 -3.60
CA ASP A 56 -7.98 0.39 -4.26
C ASP A 56 -7.62 -0.13 -5.67
N PRO A 57 -8.14 -1.29 -6.09
CA PRO A 57 -7.78 -1.90 -7.38
C PRO A 57 -8.04 -0.99 -8.57
N ILE A 58 -9.11 -0.18 -8.52
CA ILE A 58 -9.48 0.72 -9.61
C ILE A 58 -8.60 1.97 -9.61
N GLU A 59 -8.19 2.46 -8.44
CA GLU A 59 -7.18 3.52 -8.34
C GLU A 59 -5.82 3.06 -8.85
N ALA A 60 -5.40 1.84 -8.49
CA ALA A 60 -4.18 1.25 -9.02
C ALA A 60 -4.22 1.14 -10.55
N ILE A 61 -5.32 0.66 -11.14
CA ILE A 61 -5.45 0.62 -12.61
C ILE A 61 -5.29 2.02 -13.22
N GLN A 62 -5.93 3.05 -12.66
CA GLN A 62 -5.82 4.42 -13.16
C GLN A 62 -4.37 4.95 -13.04
N TYR A 63 -3.72 4.74 -11.90
CA TYR A 63 -2.33 5.12 -11.71
C TYR A 63 -1.39 4.45 -12.73
N TYR A 64 -1.54 3.14 -12.96
CA TYR A 64 -0.74 2.42 -13.95
C TYR A 64 -1.08 2.84 -15.39
N MET A 65 -2.31 3.23 -15.67
CA MET A 65 -2.66 3.82 -16.96
C MET A 65 -1.93 5.15 -17.17
N ASP A 66 -2.00 6.06 -16.20
CA ASP A 66 -1.41 7.39 -16.30
C ASP A 66 0.11 7.32 -16.44
N THR A 67 0.77 6.51 -15.60
CA THR A 67 2.23 6.33 -15.64
C THR A 67 2.73 5.69 -16.93
N ARG A 68 1.90 4.86 -17.59
CA ARG A 68 2.25 4.21 -18.87
C ARG A 68 1.70 4.94 -20.09
N GLY A 69 0.93 6.02 -19.91
CA GLY A 69 0.25 6.73 -20.99
C GLY A 69 -0.83 5.92 -21.69
N TRP A 70 -1.44 4.95 -21.01
CA TRP A 70 -2.50 4.11 -21.56
C TRP A 70 -3.85 4.82 -21.55
N SER A 71 -4.59 4.70 -22.65
CA SER A 71 -5.97 5.13 -22.74
C SER A 71 -6.94 4.03 -22.30
N ARG A 72 -8.21 4.37 -22.08
CA ARG A 72 -9.26 3.37 -21.81
C ARG A 72 -9.41 2.32 -22.92
N ARG A 73 -9.04 2.66 -24.16
CA ARG A 73 -9.08 1.70 -25.28
C ARG A 73 -8.03 0.61 -25.13
N ASP A 74 -6.89 0.94 -24.54
CA ASP A 74 -5.77 0.01 -24.35
C ASP A 74 -6.08 -1.02 -23.25
N LEU A 75 -7.10 -0.78 -22.42
CA LEU A 75 -7.62 -1.77 -21.47
C LEU A 75 -8.56 -2.81 -22.09
N GLU A 76 -9.04 -2.61 -23.32
CA GLU A 76 -10.01 -3.52 -23.95
C GLU A 76 -9.48 -4.97 -24.08
N PRO A 77 -8.20 -5.23 -24.41
CA PRO A 77 -7.63 -6.58 -24.38
C PRO A 77 -7.69 -7.25 -22.99
N CYS A 78 -7.57 -6.46 -21.93
CA CYS A 78 -7.59 -6.94 -20.54
C CYS A 78 -9.02 -7.15 -20.02
N LEU A 79 -9.89 -6.16 -20.27
CA LEU A 79 -11.19 -6.06 -19.61
C LEU A 79 -12.36 -6.44 -20.52
N GLY A 80 -12.18 -6.46 -21.84
CA GLY A 80 -13.21 -6.74 -22.84
C GLY A 80 -13.74 -5.46 -23.50
N SER A 81 -15.05 -5.38 -23.73
CA SER A 81 -15.64 -4.27 -24.48
C SER A 81 -15.44 -2.91 -23.80
N ARG A 82 -15.44 -1.83 -24.60
CA ARG A 82 -15.39 -0.44 -24.08
C ARG A 82 -16.44 -0.14 -23.01
N ALA A 83 -17.65 -0.68 -23.14
CA ALA A 83 -18.71 -0.54 -22.14
C ALA A 83 -18.27 -1.15 -20.80
N ARG A 84 -17.69 -2.36 -20.85
CA ARG A 84 -17.20 -3.07 -19.67
C ARG A 84 -16.00 -2.39 -19.02
N VAL A 85 -15.06 -1.86 -19.82
CA VAL A 85 -13.97 -1.01 -19.30
C VAL A 85 -14.54 0.15 -18.49
N SER A 86 -15.54 0.86 -19.05
CA SER A 86 -16.17 1.98 -18.35
C SER A 86 -16.89 1.54 -17.08
N GLU A 87 -17.62 0.42 -17.10
CA GLU A 87 -18.31 -0.13 -15.93
C GLU A 87 -17.31 -0.42 -14.79
N ILE A 88 -16.20 -1.09 -15.10
CA ILE A 88 -15.16 -1.47 -14.12
C ILE A 88 -14.47 -0.23 -13.56
N LEU A 89 -14.02 0.70 -14.41
CA LEU A 89 -13.39 1.94 -13.95
C LEU A 89 -14.34 2.83 -13.13
N SER A 90 -15.66 2.68 -13.32
CA SER A 90 -16.68 3.33 -12.50
C SER A 90 -17.16 2.51 -11.30
N ARG A 91 -16.50 1.38 -10.99
CA ARG A 91 -16.88 0.46 -9.91
C ARG A 91 -18.29 -0.12 -10.02
N LYS A 92 -18.93 -0.07 -11.20
CA LYS A 92 -20.23 -0.70 -11.43
C LYS A 92 -20.14 -2.20 -11.59
N ARG A 93 -18.95 -2.72 -11.89
CA ARG A 93 -18.70 -4.15 -12.08
C ARG A 93 -17.35 -4.51 -11.48
N SER A 94 -17.32 -5.61 -10.73
CA SER A 94 -16.08 -6.17 -10.19
C SER A 94 -15.23 -6.84 -11.27
N LEU A 95 -13.92 -6.85 -11.06
CA LEU A 95 -12.95 -7.58 -11.87
C LEU A 95 -13.17 -9.09 -11.74
N THR A 96 -13.07 -9.80 -12.85
CA THR A 96 -13.01 -11.28 -12.82
C THR A 96 -11.56 -11.73 -12.67
N LEU A 97 -11.34 -12.97 -12.21
CA LEU A 97 -10.01 -13.54 -12.09
C LEU A 97 -9.23 -13.53 -13.42
N GLU A 98 -9.92 -13.70 -14.56
CA GLU A 98 -9.31 -13.60 -15.88
C GLU A 98 -8.82 -12.17 -16.17
N MET A 99 -9.62 -11.15 -15.84
CA MET A 99 -9.22 -9.75 -16.00
C MET A 99 -8.02 -9.41 -15.11
N ILE A 100 -8.03 -9.89 -13.86
CA ILE A 100 -6.92 -9.71 -12.91
C ILE A 100 -5.62 -10.27 -13.50
N ARG A 101 -5.64 -11.49 -14.04
CA ARG A 101 -4.47 -12.11 -14.68
C ARG A 101 -3.97 -11.29 -15.87
N LYS A 102 -4.88 -10.81 -16.72
CA LYS A 102 -4.52 -9.98 -17.88
C LYS A 102 -3.93 -8.64 -17.47
N LEU A 103 -4.53 -7.94 -16.51
CA LEU A 103 -4.00 -6.68 -15.99
C LEU A 103 -2.62 -6.86 -15.35
N ASN A 104 -2.41 -7.95 -14.62
CA ASN A 104 -1.10 -8.28 -14.07
C ASN A 104 -0.06 -8.54 -15.17
N GLN A 105 -0.42 -9.27 -16.22
CA GLN A 105 0.50 -9.58 -17.33
C GLN A 105 0.81 -8.37 -18.20
N GLU A 106 -0.20 -7.58 -18.56
CA GLU A 106 -0.09 -6.48 -19.53
C GLU A 106 0.32 -5.16 -18.87
N LEU A 107 -0.30 -4.79 -17.74
CA LEU A 107 -0.01 -3.55 -17.01
C LEU A 107 0.98 -3.75 -15.85
N GLY A 108 1.36 -4.99 -15.53
CA GLY A 108 2.31 -5.25 -14.44
C GLY A 108 1.76 -4.89 -13.04
N ILE A 109 0.44 -4.75 -12.90
CA ILE A 109 -0.18 -4.40 -11.62
C ILE A 109 -0.11 -5.62 -10.69
N PRO A 110 0.45 -5.52 -9.48
CA PRO A 110 0.51 -6.63 -8.53
C PRO A 110 -0.85 -7.30 -8.31
N ALA A 111 -0.90 -8.62 -8.39
CA ALA A 111 -2.14 -9.37 -8.23
C ALA A 111 -2.75 -9.23 -6.82
N GLU A 112 -1.90 -9.01 -5.81
CA GLU A 112 -2.32 -8.74 -4.42
C GLU A 112 -3.15 -7.46 -4.29
N ILE A 113 -2.87 -6.44 -5.10
CA ILE A 113 -3.68 -5.23 -5.19
C ILE A 113 -5.00 -5.58 -5.91
N LEU A 114 -4.92 -6.21 -7.09
CA LEU A 114 -6.10 -6.46 -7.93
C LEU A 114 -7.14 -7.43 -7.34
N ILE A 115 -6.73 -8.33 -6.44
CA ILE A 115 -7.62 -9.32 -5.81
C ILE A 115 -8.35 -8.77 -4.58
N GLN A 116 -8.00 -7.57 -4.12
CA GLN A 116 -8.64 -6.99 -2.94
C GLN A 116 -10.14 -6.79 -3.17
N PRO A 117 -10.97 -6.98 -2.13
CA PRO A 117 -12.34 -6.54 -2.18
C PRO A 117 -12.39 -5.01 -2.28
N TYR A 118 -13.26 -4.49 -3.13
CA TYR A 118 -13.56 -3.07 -3.22
C TYR A 118 -15.06 -2.90 -3.41
N GLU A 119 -15.59 -1.76 -2.98
CA GLU A 119 -17.00 -1.44 -3.14
C GLU A 119 -17.35 -1.37 -4.63
N SER A 120 -17.96 -2.44 -5.15
CA SER A 120 -18.67 -2.37 -6.41
C SER A 120 -20.12 -1.97 -6.13
N MET A 121 -20.64 -0.99 -6.87
CA MET A 121 -22.00 -0.47 -6.69
C MET A 121 -23.10 -1.53 -6.92
N GLN A 122 -22.75 -2.78 -7.26
CA GLN A 122 -23.67 -3.90 -7.45
C GLN A 122 -23.70 -4.88 -6.25
N ALA A 123 -22.77 -4.78 -5.29
CA ALA A 123 -22.75 -5.65 -4.11
C ALA A 123 -23.54 -5.10 -2.91
N SER A 124 -24.18 -3.93 -3.05
CA SER A 124 -25.15 -3.41 -2.09
C SER A 124 -26.57 -3.81 -2.52
N ALA A 125 -26.90 -5.09 -2.35
CA ALA A 125 -28.26 -5.62 -2.49
C ALA A 125 -28.55 -6.63 -1.39
#